data_AF-A0A4R5TJN1-F1
#
_entry.id   AF-A0A4R5TJN1-F1
#
_cell.length_a   1.000
_cell.length_b   1.000
_cell.length_c   1.000
_cell.angle_alpha   90.00
_cell.angle_beta   90.00
_cell.angle_gamma   90.00
#
_symmetry.space_group_name_H-M   'P 1'
#
loop_
_entity.id
_entity.type
_entity.pdbx_description
1 polymer ?
#
loop_
_entity_poly.entity_id
_entity_poly.type
_entity_poly.pdbx_seq_one_letter_code
_entity_poly.pdbx_strand_id
1 'polypeptide(L)' 'MSTTFAAQAAPRNNPTDPRQIAMAKGKFERTKPHVNVGTIGHVDHGKTTLTAALTKIGAER' A
#
# COMPACT_ATOMS: atom_id res chain seq x y z
N MET A 1 -21.03 48.49 20.14
CA MET A 1 -21.17 47.09 20.62
C MET A 1 -21.15 46.20 19.39
N SER A 2 -20.01 45.56 19.11
CA SER A 2 -19.86 44.08 19.17
C SER A 2 -20.64 43.39 18.04
N THR A 3 -20.08 42.61 17.11
CA THR A 3 -18.93 41.70 17.17
C THR A 3 -18.42 41.37 15.77
N THR A 4 -17.10 41.27 15.66
CA THR A 4 -16.36 40.52 14.63
C THR A 4 -16.75 39.04 14.67
N PHE A 5 -17.03 38.38 13.55
CA PHE A 5 -16.82 36.93 13.43
C PHE A 5 -16.34 36.54 12.03
N ALA A 6 -15.09 36.09 12.00
CA ALA A 6 -14.42 35.47 10.87
C ALA A 6 -15.15 34.19 10.44
N ALA A 7 -15.46 34.06 9.15
CA ALA A 7 -15.90 32.82 8.55
C ALA A 7 -14.71 31.84 8.50
N GLN A 8 -14.58 31.03 9.56
CA GLN A 8 -13.67 29.90 9.61
C GLN A 8 -14.08 28.89 8.52
N ALA A 9 -13.33 28.85 7.42
CA ALA A 9 -13.52 27.85 6.37
C ALA A 9 -13.14 26.46 6.93
N ALA A 10 -14.14 25.61 7.15
CA ALA A 10 -13.96 24.23 7.52
C ALA A 10 -13.31 23.43 6.35
N PRO A 11 -12.43 22.45 6.64
CA PRO A 11 -11.84 21.60 5.61
C PRO A 11 -12.93 20.69 5.01
N ARG A 12 -13.31 20.96 3.76
CA ARG A 12 -14.25 20.13 2.99
C ARG A 12 -13.60 18.80 2.64
N ASN A 13 -13.94 17.75 3.38
CA ASN A 13 -13.65 16.35 3.07
C ASN A 13 -14.53 15.86 1.90
N ASN A 14 -14.33 16.43 0.71
CA ASN A 14 -15.04 16.02 -0.50
C ASN A 14 -14.26 14.90 -1.23
N PRO A 15 -14.82 13.69 -1.41
CA PRO A 15 -14.15 12.57 -2.08
C PRO A 15 -13.94 12.73 -3.60
N THR A 16 -14.27 13.89 -4.18
CA THR A 16 -14.08 14.19 -5.61
C THR A 16 -13.01 15.25 -5.89
N ASP A 17 -12.14 15.58 -4.93
CA ASP A 17 -11.00 16.48 -5.18
C ASP A 17 -9.90 15.75 -5.99
N PRO A 18 -9.57 16.21 -7.22
CA PRO A 18 -8.52 15.61 -8.05
C PRO A 18 -7.10 15.72 -7.48
N ARG A 19 -6.92 16.36 -6.31
CA ARG A 19 -5.64 16.42 -5.58
C ARG A 19 -5.42 15.30 -4.56
N GLN A 20 -6.34 14.35 -4.41
CA GLN A 20 -6.14 13.22 -3.48
C GLN A 20 -5.31 12.09 -4.11
N ILE A 21 -3.99 12.29 -4.23
CA ILE A 21 -3.03 11.21 -4.50
C ILE A 21 -2.47 10.71 -3.16
N ALA A 22 -3.24 9.91 -2.43
CA ALA A 22 -2.73 9.08 -1.34
C ALA A 22 -3.84 8.21 -0.75
N MET A 23 -3.77 6.89 -0.96
CA MET A 23 -4.01 5.86 0.08
C MET A 23 -3.66 4.48 -0.51
N ALA A 24 -2.36 4.15 -0.59
CA ALA A 24 -1.92 2.78 -0.96
C ALA A 24 -0.86 2.20 -0.01
N LYS A 25 -0.60 2.84 1.14
CA LYS A 25 0.34 2.31 2.13
C LYS A 25 -0.30 2.25 3.51
N GLY A 26 -1.30 1.39 3.62
CA GLY A 26 -1.85 0.99 4.92
C GLY A 26 -0.78 0.31 5.76
N LYS A 27 -0.76 0.59 7.07
CA LYS A 27 0.07 -0.12 8.06
C LYS A 27 -0.09 -1.63 7.84
N PHE A 28 1.03 -2.35 7.80
CA PHE A 28 1.02 -3.80 7.66
C PHE A 28 0.47 -4.43 8.95
N GLU A 29 -0.84 -4.61 9.01
CA GLU A 29 -1.52 -5.34 10.07
C GLU A 29 -1.37 -6.85 9.81
N ARG A 30 -0.76 -7.57 10.76
CA ARG A 30 -0.46 -9.01 10.68
C ARG A 30 -1.70 -9.91 10.94
N THR A 31 -2.90 -9.40 10.70
CA THR A 31 -4.19 -10.10 10.88
C THR A 31 -4.67 -10.81 9.61
N LYS A 32 -3.99 -10.59 8.48
CA LYS A 32 -4.38 -11.20 7.19
C LYS A 32 -4.16 -12.71 7.22
N PRO A 33 -5.08 -13.51 6.64
CA PRO A 33 -4.90 -14.94 6.50
C PRO A 33 -3.62 -15.25 5.73
N HIS A 34 -2.95 -16.35 6.10
CA HIS A 34 -1.79 -16.84 5.36
C HIS A 34 -2.22 -17.25 3.96
N VAL A 35 -1.66 -16.61 2.94
CA VAL A 35 -1.94 -16.93 1.54
C VAL A 35 -0.71 -17.58 0.94
N ASN A 36 -0.89 -18.78 0.38
CA ASN A 36 0.15 -19.47 -0.36
C ASN A 36 0.17 -18.96 -1.80
N VAL A 37 1.35 -18.59 -2.29
CA VAL A 37 1.57 -18.16 -3.69
C VAL A 37 2.76 -18.90 -4.29
N GLY A 38 2.76 -19.05 -5.61
CA GLY A 38 3.84 -19.74 -6.34
C GLY A 38 4.08 -19.14 -7.72
N THR A 39 5.28 -19.37 -8.27
CA THR A 39 5.67 -18.91 -9.60
C THR A 39 5.21 -19.90 -10.68
N ILE A 40 4.39 -19.46 -11.63
CA ILE A 40 3.89 -20.26 -12.76
C ILE A 40 4.47 -19.75 -14.09
N GLY A 41 4.61 -20.62 -15.09
CA GLY A 41 5.14 -20.25 -16.42
C GLY A 41 5.86 -21.38 -17.17
N HIS A 42 6.31 -21.11 -18.39
CA HIS A 42 6.99 -22.08 -19.28
C HIS A 42 8.37 -22.52 -18.73
N VAL A 43 8.88 -23.65 -19.23
CA VAL A 43 10.24 -24.13 -18.90
C VAL A 43 11.28 -23.05 -19.25
N ASP A 44 12.40 -23.03 -18.53
CA ASP A 44 13.51 -22.08 -18.71
C ASP A 44 13.22 -20.60 -18.47
N HIS A 45 12.01 -20.22 -18.06
CA HIS A 45 11.67 -18.84 -17.68
C HIS A 45 12.16 -18.46 -16.27
N GLY A 46 13.08 -19.22 -15.68
CA GLY A 46 13.74 -18.84 -14.43
C GLY A 46 12.90 -18.95 -13.15
N LYS A 47 11.80 -19.74 -13.14
CA LYS A 47 10.94 -19.93 -11.95
C LYS A 47 11.72 -20.44 -10.73
N THR A 48 12.60 -21.42 -10.93
CA THR A 48 13.47 -21.97 -9.87
C THR A 48 14.50 -20.95 -9.40
N THR A 49 15.08 -20.19 -10.32
CA THR A 49 16.05 -19.14 -10.03
C THR A 49 15.43 -18.02 -9.18
N LEU A 50 14.20 -17.62 -9.50
CA LEU A 50 13.46 -16.62 -8.74
C LEU A 50 13.19 -17.09 -7.30
N THR A 51 12.73 -18.33 -7.14
CA THR A 51 12.50 -18.92 -5.80
C THR A 51 13.78 -18.95 -4.98
N ALA A 52 14.90 -19.39 -5.57
CA ALA A 52 16.19 -19.46 -4.88
C ALA A 52 16.70 -18.07 -4.43
N ALA A 53 16.55 -17.05 -5.30
CA ALA A 53 16.93 -15.68 -4.97
C ALA A 53 16.08 -15.10 -3.82
N LEU A 54 14.77 -15.36 -3.81
CA LEU A 54 13.87 -14.93 -2.74
C LEU A 54 14.22 -15.58 -1.41
N THR A 55 14.49 -16.89 -1.39
CA THR A 55 14.89 -17.60 -0.15
C THR A 55 16.21 -17.05 0.40
N LYS A 56 17.19 -16.78 -0.48
CA LYS A 56 18.48 -16.21 -0.07
C LYS A 56 18.32 -14.85 0.61
N ILE A 57 17.63 -13.91 -0.03
CA ILE A 57 17.42 -12.56 0.51
C ILE A 57 16.54 -12.56 1.77
N GLY A 58 15.54 -13.44 1.82
CA GLY A 58 14.69 -13.60 2.99
C GLY A 58 15.40 -14.17 4.23
N ALA A 59 16.53 -14.86 4.04
CA ALA A 59 17.36 -15.38 5.13
C ALA A 59 18.47 -14.41 5.56
N GLU A 60 18.90 -13.51 4.66
CA GLU A 60 19.97 -12.52 4.92
C GLU A 60 19.48 -11.26 5.65
N ARG A 61 18.18 -11.03 5.75
CA ARG A 61 17.55 -9.87 6.41
C ARG A 61 16.79 -10.26 7.66
#